data_AF-A0A402CW06-F1
#
_entry.id   AF-A0A402CW06-F1
#
_cell.length_a   1.000
_cell.length_b   1.000
_cell.length_c   1.000
_cell.angle_alpha   90.00
_cell.angle_beta   90.00
_cell.angle_gamma   90.00
#
_symmetry.space_group_name_H-M   'P 1'
#
loop_
_entity.id
_entity.type
_entity.pdbx_description
1 polymer ?
#
loop_
_entity_poly.entity_id
_entity_poly.type
_entity_poly.pdbx_seq_one_letter_code
_entity_poly.pdbx_strand_id
1 'polypeptide(L)'
;MSSSSQYDKMVDNYLDIDTTKSGTRYEILTALVSKALYENTKVTHDAKLIGASGAPHQIDVTIETEGRLKRIVIECKDFDVSQGKVGISIVQSFITVANMTKADRAIIVTPVGFTRDAIKLAKYNNIELIVLREFLDTDWGNFIRQIVIEANAWYPEIKSLSYTWPNPQIDPDLDRDLKDNNLSLSQISQDDEIYVYVEDVRFQIIEIVQKHIDGILFDLKSPSPIVIPISIPTNSLQVSGSKKYPLSSLELEVEFRLAVTNTVTKNVDRLAKLLVSQVDADYIVWDDELKKYTIDKDTGEIIPSP
;
A
#
# COMPACT_ATOMS: atom_id res chain seq x y z
N MET A 1 -0.84 -30.65 -33.76
CA MET A 1 -0.73 -30.31 -32.33
C MET A 1 -1.95 -29.50 -31.99
N SER A 2 -2.87 -30.00 -31.16
CA SER A 2 -4.02 -29.18 -30.75
C SER A 2 -3.45 -27.99 -29.98
N SER A 3 -3.69 -26.78 -30.45
CA SER A 3 -3.40 -25.56 -29.71
C SER A 3 -4.33 -25.52 -28.51
N SER A 4 -3.91 -26.08 -27.37
CA SER A 4 -4.61 -25.94 -26.09
C SER A 4 -4.32 -24.56 -25.51
N SER A 5 -5.26 -24.02 -24.74
CA SER A 5 -5.08 -22.71 -24.12
C SER A 5 -3.91 -22.75 -23.13
N GLN A 6 -3.22 -21.63 -22.95
CA GLN A 6 -2.27 -21.50 -21.85
C GLN A 6 -2.95 -21.62 -20.48
N TYR A 7 -4.22 -21.24 -20.37
CA TYR A 7 -4.99 -21.34 -19.13
C TYR A 7 -5.29 -22.79 -18.78
N ASP A 8 -5.36 -23.70 -19.78
CA ASP A 8 -5.48 -25.14 -19.51
C ASP A 8 -4.28 -25.62 -18.68
N LYS A 9 -3.07 -25.32 -19.16
CA LYS A 9 -1.81 -25.67 -18.49
C LYS A 9 -1.67 -24.99 -17.13
N MET A 10 -2.20 -23.77 -16.99
CA MET A 10 -2.15 -23.06 -15.73
C MET A 10 -2.97 -23.78 -14.67
N VAL A 11 -4.21 -24.18 -15.00
CA VAL A 11 -5.12 -24.86 -14.08
C VAL A 11 -4.59 -26.24 -13.68
N ASP A 12 -3.95 -26.96 -14.61
CA ASP A 12 -3.32 -28.26 -14.33
C ASP A 12 -2.22 -28.18 -13.25
N ASN A 13 -1.68 -26.99 -12.93
CA ASN A 13 -0.74 -26.81 -11.82
C ASN A 13 -1.42 -26.79 -10.44
N TYR A 14 -2.73 -26.57 -10.39
CA TYR A 14 -3.50 -26.44 -9.15
C TYR A 14 -4.46 -27.61 -8.93
N LEU A 15 -5.05 -28.13 -10.02
CA LEU A 15 -6.13 -29.11 -9.97
C LEU A 15 -5.90 -30.24 -10.97
N ASP A 16 -6.20 -31.47 -10.54
CA ASP A 16 -6.26 -32.63 -11.42
C ASP A 16 -7.69 -32.80 -11.98
N ILE A 17 -7.88 -32.28 -13.20
CA ILE A 17 -9.18 -32.20 -13.89
C ILE A 17 -9.17 -33.13 -15.11
N ASP A 18 -9.95 -34.20 -15.02
CA ASP A 18 -10.18 -35.12 -16.13
C ASP A 18 -11.30 -34.60 -17.05
N THR A 19 -10.95 -33.63 -17.92
CA THR A 19 -11.85 -33.12 -18.96
C THR A 19 -11.10 -32.82 -20.25
N THR A 20 -11.75 -33.08 -21.37
CA THR A 20 -11.29 -32.73 -22.73
C THR A 20 -12.12 -31.60 -23.35
N LYS A 21 -13.16 -31.11 -22.66
CA LYS A 21 -14.02 -30.02 -23.15
C LYS A 21 -13.24 -28.71 -23.10
N SER A 22 -13.08 -28.08 -24.27
CA SER A 22 -12.44 -26.77 -24.40
C SER A 22 -13.18 -25.71 -23.58
N GLY A 23 -12.43 -24.82 -22.94
CA GLY A 23 -12.96 -23.74 -22.10
C GLY A 23 -13.26 -24.13 -20.65
N THR A 24 -13.49 -25.41 -20.34
CA THR A 24 -13.86 -25.85 -18.98
C THR A 24 -12.80 -25.50 -17.93
N ARG A 25 -11.50 -25.62 -18.26
CA ARG A 25 -10.45 -25.21 -17.32
C ARG A 25 -10.47 -23.69 -17.09
N TYR A 26 -10.70 -22.89 -18.12
CA TYR A 26 -10.83 -21.44 -17.97
C TYR A 26 -12.06 -21.03 -17.14
N GLU A 27 -13.18 -21.75 -17.27
CA GLU A 27 -14.36 -21.59 -16.40
C GLU A 27 -14.00 -21.89 -14.94
N ILE A 28 -13.30 -22.99 -14.67
CA ILE A 28 -12.85 -23.36 -13.32
C ILE A 28 -11.84 -22.36 -12.77
N LEU A 29 -10.91 -21.87 -13.59
CA LEU A 29 -9.99 -20.80 -13.21
C LEU A 29 -10.75 -19.54 -12.78
N THR A 30 -11.77 -19.17 -13.55
CA THR A 30 -12.65 -18.04 -13.23
C THR A 30 -13.39 -18.27 -11.92
N ALA A 31 -13.82 -19.49 -11.63
CA ALA A 31 -14.46 -19.85 -10.37
C ALA A 31 -13.49 -19.75 -9.17
N LEU A 32 -12.25 -20.25 -9.31
CA LEU A 32 -11.20 -20.11 -8.29
C LEU A 32 -10.90 -18.64 -7.98
N VAL A 33 -10.69 -17.83 -9.03
CA VAL A 33 -10.47 -16.39 -8.89
C VAL A 33 -11.66 -15.71 -8.22
N SER A 34 -12.89 -16.07 -8.62
CA SER A 34 -14.10 -15.54 -8.00
C SER A 34 -14.19 -15.88 -6.52
N LYS A 35 -13.83 -17.10 -6.11
CA LYS A 35 -13.82 -17.49 -4.70
C LYS A 35 -12.76 -16.74 -3.91
N ALA A 36 -11.58 -16.48 -4.49
CA ALA A 36 -10.55 -15.65 -3.87
C ALA A 36 -10.98 -14.19 -3.68
N LEU A 37 -11.74 -13.63 -4.62
CA LEU A 37 -12.28 -12.26 -4.54
C LEU A 37 -13.49 -12.13 -3.61
N TYR A 38 -14.28 -13.21 -3.46
CA TYR A 38 -15.53 -13.23 -2.70
C TYR A 38 -15.52 -14.37 -1.67
N GLU A 39 -14.55 -14.38 -0.74
CA GLU A 39 -14.25 -15.51 0.15
C GLU A 39 -15.48 -16.06 0.91
N ASN A 40 -16.40 -15.18 1.34
CA ASN A 40 -17.60 -15.54 2.12
C ASN A 40 -18.85 -15.85 1.26
N THR A 41 -18.65 -16.27 0.02
CA THR A 41 -19.75 -16.63 -0.91
C THR A 41 -19.64 -18.08 -1.37
N LYS A 42 -20.77 -18.67 -1.74
CA LYS A 42 -20.80 -19.95 -2.46
C LYS A 42 -20.51 -19.67 -3.93
N VAL A 43 -19.42 -20.25 -4.43
CA VAL A 43 -19.04 -20.17 -5.84
C VAL A 43 -19.19 -21.55 -6.45
N THR A 44 -19.91 -21.67 -7.56
CA THR A 44 -20.18 -22.95 -8.21
C THR A 44 -19.94 -22.85 -9.70
N HIS A 45 -19.09 -23.74 -10.21
CA HIS A 45 -18.85 -23.99 -11.64
C HIS A 45 -19.95 -24.89 -12.22
N ASP A 46 -20.33 -24.66 -13.47
CA ASP A 46 -21.30 -25.47 -14.24
C ASP A 46 -22.68 -25.61 -13.58
N ALA A 47 -23.17 -24.54 -12.96
CA ALA A 47 -24.44 -24.55 -12.27
C ALA A 47 -25.63 -24.54 -13.25
N LYS A 48 -26.66 -25.36 -12.98
CA LYS A 48 -27.92 -25.35 -13.73
C LYS A 48 -28.97 -24.51 -12.99
N LEU A 49 -29.35 -23.38 -13.58
CA LEU A 49 -30.39 -22.50 -13.07
C LEU A 49 -31.68 -22.64 -13.90
N ILE A 50 -32.82 -22.79 -13.24
CA ILE A 50 -34.12 -22.80 -13.92
C ILE A 50 -34.53 -21.35 -14.23
N GLY A 51 -34.68 -21.05 -15.51
CA GLY A 51 -35.12 -19.73 -15.97
C GLY A 51 -36.63 -19.52 -15.78
N ALA A 52 -37.08 -18.28 -15.98
CA ALA A 52 -38.51 -17.92 -15.91
C ALA A 52 -39.42 -18.71 -16.87
N SER A 53 -38.86 -19.23 -17.97
CA SER A 53 -39.56 -20.11 -18.93
C SER A 53 -39.71 -21.56 -18.45
N GLY A 54 -39.10 -21.93 -17.31
CA GLY A 54 -38.99 -23.31 -16.85
C GLY A 54 -37.86 -24.11 -17.50
N ALA A 55 -37.18 -23.55 -18.52
CA ALA A 55 -36.03 -24.18 -19.14
C ALA A 55 -34.77 -24.06 -18.25
N PRO A 56 -33.94 -25.12 -18.15
CA PRO A 56 -32.65 -25.03 -17.48
C PRO A 56 -31.65 -24.25 -18.34
N HIS A 57 -30.93 -23.33 -17.71
CA HIS A 57 -29.78 -22.63 -18.25
C HIS A 57 -28.53 -23.09 -17.52
N GLN A 58 -27.54 -23.56 -18.27
CA GLN A 58 -26.20 -23.80 -17.76
C GLN A 58 -25.49 -22.46 -17.63
N ILE A 59 -24.90 -22.21 -16.47
CA ILE A 59 -24.11 -21.01 -16.18
C ILE A 59 -22.70 -21.46 -15.81
N ASP A 60 -21.71 -20.88 -16.49
CA ASP A 60 -20.31 -21.29 -16.34
C ASP A 60 -19.84 -21.11 -14.89
N VAL A 61 -20.09 -19.94 -14.29
CA VAL A 61 -19.82 -19.69 -12.86
C VAL A 61 -20.96 -18.91 -12.22
N THR A 62 -21.35 -19.33 -11.02
CA THR A 62 -22.32 -18.62 -10.17
C THR A 62 -21.70 -18.24 -8.84
N ILE A 63 -22.07 -17.08 -8.32
CA ILE A 63 -21.70 -16.60 -6.98
C ILE A 63 -22.99 -16.30 -6.23
N GLU A 64 -23.21 -16.98 -5.11
CA GLU A 64 -24.36 -16.76 -4.23
C GLU A 64 -23.88 -16.37 -2.82
N THR A 65 -24.44 -15.30 -2.26
CA THR A 65 -24.33 -14.99 -0.83
C THR A 65 -25.28 -15.90 -0.04
N GLU A 66 -24.97 -16.20 1.22
CA GLU A 66 -25.78 -17.09 2.07
C GLU A 66 -27.29 -16.79 1.93
N GLY A 67 -28.06 -17.78 1.46
CA GLY A 67 -29.52 -17.65 1.31
C GLY A 67 -30.03 -16.95 0.04
N ARG A 68 -29.19 -16.76 -1.01
CA ARG A 68 -29.54 -16.13 -2.30
C ARG A 68 -29.94 -14.65 -2.23
N LEU A 69 -29.46 -13.90 -1.24
CA LEU A 69 -29.70 -12.45 -1.18
C LEU A 69 -29.13 -11.70 -2.39
N LYS A 70 -28.02 -12.21 -2.95
CA LYS A 70 -27.42 -11.74 -4.20
C LYS A 70 -26.91 -12.93 -5.01
N ARG A 71 -27.18 -12.91 -6.32
CA ARG A 71 -26.70 -13.84 -7.33
C ARG A 71 -25.93 -13.12 -8.41
N ILE A 72 -24.70 -13.55 -8.63
CA ILE A 72 -23.89 -13.17 -9.79
C ILE A 72 -23.81 -14.36 -10.73
N VAL A 73 -24.07 -14.13 -12.02
CA VAL A 73 -23.87 -15.12 -13.08
C VAL A 73 -22.74 -14.67 -13.98
N ILE A 74 -21.88 -15.61 -14.36
CA ILE A 74 -20.69 -15.33 -15.14
C ILE A 74 -20.66 -16.27 -16.34
N GLU A 75 -20.44 -15.70 -17.52
CA GLU A 75 -20.17 -16.41 -18.77
C GLU A 75 -18.68 -16.28 -19.11
N CYS A 76 -18.04 -17.41 -19.39
CA CYS A 76 -16.64 -17.48 -19.75
C CYS A 76 -16.49 -17.66 -21.27
N LYS A 77 -15.53 -16.95 -21.85
CA LYS A 77 -15.14 -17.10 -23.26
C LYS A 77 -13.63 -17.20 -23.36
N ASP A 78 -13.16 -18.44 -23.36
CA ASP A 78 -11.77 -18.75 -23.61
C ASP A 78 -11.44 -18.62 -25.11
N PHE A 79 -11.00 -17.42 -25.48
CA PHE A 79 -10.55 -17.10 -26.83
C PHE A 79 -9.03 -16.98 -26.93
N ASP A 80 -8.30 -17.51 -25.95
CA ASP A 80 -6.84 -17.50 -25.90
C ASP A 80 -6.22 -18.09 -27.17
N VAL A 81 -6.68 -19.24 -27.64
CA VAL A 81 -6.14 -19.88 -28.85
C VAL A 81 -6.42 -19.03 -30.11
N SER A 82 -7.61 -18.46 -30.21
CA SER A 82 -8.02 -17.69 -31.39
C SER A 82 -7.49 -16.26 -31.39
N GLN A 83 -7.12 -15.74 -30.22
CA GLN A 83 -6.84 -14.33 -29.96
C GLN A 83 -7.96 -13.38 -30.44
N GLY A 84 -9.18 -13.92 -30.58
CA GLY A 84 -10.37 -13.20 -30.99
C GLY A 84 -11.00 -12.45 -29.82
N LYS A 85 -11.47 -11.22 -30.08
CA LYS A 85 -12.25 -10.46 -29.08
C LYS A 85 -13.69 -10.96 -29.03
N VAL A 86 -14.28 -10.94 -27.84
CA VAL A 86 -15.71 -11.22 -27.64
C VAL A 86 -16.54 -10.19 -28.41
N GLY A 87 -17.33 -10.70 -29.35
CA GLY A 87 -18.20 -9.92 -30.23
C GLY A 87 -19.59 -9.65 -29.65
N ILE A 88 -20.36 -8.82 -30.36
CA ILE A 88 -21.68 -8.36 -29.92
C ILE A 88 -22.70 -9.51 -29.75
N SER A 89 -22.64 -10.55 -30.57
CA SER A 89 -23.59 -11.67 -30.55
C SER A 89 -23.55 -12.47 -29.24
N ILE A 90 -22.35 -12.61 -28.65
CA ILE A 90 -22.17 -13.27 -27.35
C ILE A 90 -22.85 -12.45 -26.25
N VAL A 91 -22.63 -11.13 -26.25
CA VAL A 91 -23.27 -10.22 -25.30
C VAL A 91 -24.80 -10.26 -25.44
N GLN A 92 -25.32 -10.21 -26.67
CA GLN A 92 -26.77 -10.32 -26.94
C GLN A 92 -27.37 -11.61 -26.38
N SER A 93 -26.71 -12.73 -26.59
CA SER A 93 -27.16 -14.03 -26.10
C SER A 93 -27.17 -14.07 -24.56
N PHE A 94 -26.10 -13.57 -23.94
CA PHE A 94 -25.95 -13.61 -22.48
C PHE A 94 -26.93 -12.69 -21.74
N ILE A 95 -27.34 -11.56 -22.33
CA ILE A 95 -28.39 -10.70 -21.77
C ILE A 95 -29.68 -11.49 -21.53
N THR A 96 -30.05 -12.39 -22.46
CA THR A 96 -31.23 -13.23 -22.31
C THR A 96 -31.09 -14.17 -21.11
N VAL A 97 -29.92 -14.80 -20.95
CA VAL A 97 -29.62 -15.71 -19.83
C VAL A 97 -29.65 -14.98 -18.49
N ALA A 98 -29.02 -13.81 -18.39
CA ALA A 98 -29.01 -12.98 -17.19
C ALA A 98 -30.44 -12.59 -16.76
N ASN A 99 -31.27 -12.17 -17.71
CA ASN A 99 -32.67 -11.83 -17.45
C ASN A 99 -33.51 -13.05 -17.03
N MET A 100 -33.35 -14.19 -17.71
CA MET A 100 -34.12 -15.40 -17.40
C MET A 100 -33.79 -15.98 -16.03
N THR A 101 -32.54 -15.86 -15.59
CA THR A 101 -32.04 -16.37 -14.29
C THR A 101 -32.22 -15.37 -13.15
N LYS A 102 -32.73 -14.17 -13.44
CA LYS A 102 -32.90 -13.05 -12.49
C LYS A 102 -31.62 -12.77 -11.71
N ALA A 103 -30.49 -12.70 -12.42
CA ALA A 103 -29.21 -12.37 -11.80
C ALA A 103 -29.19 -10.91 -11.33
N ASP A 104 -28.62 -10.65 -10.15
CA ASP A 104 -28.41 -9.28 -9.64
C ASP A 104 -27.24 -8.60 -10.36
N ARG A 105 -26.24 -9.40 -10.77
CA ARG A 105 -25.11 -8.98 -11.59
C ARG A 105 -24.80 -10.05 -12.63
N ALA A 106 -24.43 -9.61 -13.82
CA ALA A 106 -24.07 -10.48 -14.92
C ALA A 106 -22.73 -10.05 -15.51
N ILE A 107 -21.81 -11.00 -15.66
CA ILE A 107 -20.42 -10.74 -16.02
C ILE A 107 -20.02 -11.62 -17.20
N ILE A 108 -19.30 -11.07 -18.17
CA ILE A 108 -18.60 -11.86 -19.19
C ILE A 108 -17.10 -11.76 -18.94
N VAL A 109 -16.43 -12.91 -18.90
CA VAL A 109 -14.99 -13.04 -18.65
C VAL A 109 -14.29 -13.64 -19.87
N THR A 110 -13.17 -13.07 -20.27
CA THR A 110 -12.34 -13.55 -21.38
C THR A 110 -10.87 -13.17 -21.19
N PRO A 111 -9.89 -13.91 -21.74
CA PRO A 111 -8.48 -13.51 -21.58
C PRO A 111 -8.02 -12.44 -22.58
N VAL A 112 -8.79 -12.19 -23.65
CA VAL A 112 -8.34 -11.36 -24.78
C VAL A 112 -8.93 -9.95 -24.76
N GLY A 113 -10.24 -9.85 -24.53
CA GLY A 113 -10.98 -8.58 -24.49
C GLY A 113 -12.20 -8.56 -25.43
N PHE A 114 -12.76 -7.36 -25.62
CA PHE A 114 -14.09 -7.17 -26.20
C PHE A 114 -14.06 -6.23 -27.40
N THR A 115 -14.93 -6.44 -28.39
CA THR A 115 -15.09 -5.49 -29.49
C THR A 115 -15.78 -4.22 -29.02
N ARG A 116 -15.62 -3.11 -29.75
CA ARG A 116 -16.21 -1.82 -29.39
C ARG A 116 -17.74 -1.89 -29.26
N ASP A 117 -18.41 -2.64 -30.13
CA ASP A 117 -19.86 -2.75 -30.10
C ASP A 117 -20.35 -3.68 -29.00
N ALA A 118 -19.57 -4.73 -28.67
CA ALA A 118 -19.82 -5.56 -27.48
C ALA A 118 -19.76 -4.71 -26.19
N ILE A 119 -18.73 -3.86 -26.06
CA ILE A 119 -18.58 -2.95 -24.90
C ILE A 119 -19.77 -2.00 -24.77
N LYS A 120 -20.19 -1.36 -25.87
CA LYS A 120 -21.35 -0.45 -25.87
C LYS A 120 -22.63 -1.16 -25.45
N LEU A 121 -22.88 -2.34 -26.01
CA LEU A 121 -24.10 -3.10 -25.71
C LEU A 121 -24.10 -3.60 -24.26
N ALA A 122 -22.97 -4.11 -23.78
CA ALA A 122 -22.81 -4.56 -22.41
C ALA A 122 -23.08 -3.44 -21.42
N LYS A 123 -22.47 -2.26 -21.64
CA LYS A 123 -22.71 -1.06 -20.83
C LYS A 123 -24.19 -0.65 -20.81
N TYR A 124 -24.87 -0.68 -21.96
CA TYR A 124 -26.29 -0.33 -22.03
C TYR A 124 -27.19 -1.30 -21.24
N ASN A 125 -26.80 -2.57 -21.14
CA ASN A 125 -27.57 -3.62 -20.47
C ASN A 125 -27.02 -4.00 -19.08
N ASN A 126 -26.12 -3.19 -18.50
CA ASN A 126 -25.46 -3.47 -17.22
C ASN A 126 -24.80 -4.86 -17.15
N ILE A 127 -24.20 -5.31 -18.25
CA ILE A 127 -23.34 -6.50 -18.28
C ILE A 127 -21.90 -6.03 -18.03
N GLU A 128 -21.28 -6.56 -16.99
CA GLU A 128 -19.89 -6.28 -16.67
C GLU A 128 -18.97 -7.09 -17.57
N LEU A 129 -17.84 -6.47 -17.96
CA LEU A 129 -16.87 -7.08 -18.85
C LEU A 129 -15.53 -7.14 -18.13
N ILE A 130 -14.99 -8.35 -17.99
CA ILE A 130 -13.73 -8.61 -17.30
C ILE A 130 -12.75 -9.24 -18.28
N VAL A 131 -11.52 -8.75 -18.27
CA VAL A 131 -10.38 -9.44 -18.86
C VAL A 131 -9.64 -10.18 -17.76
N LEU A 132 -9.71 -11.51 -17.73
CA LEU A 132 -8.94 -12.36 -16.81
C LEU A 132 -7.84 -13.05 -17.61
N ARG A 133 -6.61 -12.57 -17.44
CA ARG A 133 -5.45 -13.07 -18.19
C ARG A 133 -4.24 -13.31 -17.30
N GLU A 134 -3.22 -13.95 -17.84
CA GLU A 134 -1.91 -14.06 -17.19
C GLU A 134 -1.35 -12.68 -16.85
N PHE A 135 -0.76 -12.57 -15.67
CA PHE A 135 -0.01 -11.39 -15.24
C PHE A 135 1.35 -11.35 -15.92
N LEU A 136 1.68 -10.24 -16.57
CA LEU A 136 2.93 -10.05 -17.33
C LEU A 136 3.85 -9.07 -16.60
N ASP A 137 5.16 -9.16 -16.82
CA ASP A 137 6.12 -8.23 -16.22
C ASP A 137 5.85 -6.76 -16.59
N THR A 138 5.25 -6.50 -17.75
CA THR A 138 4.84 -5.16 -18.18
C THR A 138 3.71 -4.58 -17.33
N ASP A 139 2.92 -5.42 -16.65
CA ASP A 139 1.80 -4.97 -15.83
C ASP A 139 2.26 -4.28 -14.55
N TRP A 140 3.47 -4.58 -14.07
CA TRP A 140 4.07 -3.90 -12.91
C TRP A 140 4.11 -2.37 -13.07
N GLY A 141 4.07 -1.83 -14.28
CA GLY A 141 3.96 -0.39 -14.51
C GLY A 141 2.74 0.26 -13.84
N ASN A 142 1.68 -0.51 -13.56
CA ASN A 142 0.44 -0.05 -12.91
C ASN A 142 0.36 -0.42 -11.42
N PHE A 143 1.37 -1.09 -10.86
CA PHE A 143 1.32 -1.61 -9.49
C PHE A 143 2.59 -1.27 -8.69
N ILE A 144 2.44 -1.15 -7.36
CA ILE A 144 3.58 -0.98 -6.47
C ILE A 144 4.26 -2.34 -6.29
N ARG A 145 5.51 -2.47 -6.76
CA ARG A 145 6.35 -3.67 -6.57
C ARG A 145 7.32 -3.54 -5.39
N GLN A 146 7.70 -2.32 -5.06
CA GLN A 146 8.71 -2.02 -4.05
C GLN A 146 8.39 -0.68 -3.39
N ILE A 147 8.53 -0.64 -2.07
CA ILE A 147 8.54 0.58 -1.27
C ILE A 147 9.92 0.71 -0.66
N VAL A 148 10.58 1.84 -0.90
CA VAL A 148 11.85 2.21 -0.27
C VAL A 148 11.60 3.39 0.64
N ILE A 149 11.85 3.21 1.94
CA ILE A 149 11.75 4.26 2.94
C ILE A 149 13.16 4.60 3.39
N GLU A 150 13.58 5.83 3.16
CA GLU A 150 14.84 6.37 3.66
C GLU A 150 14.54 7.31 4.83
N ALA A 151 15.06 6.98 6.01
CA ALA A 151 14.91 7.77 7.22
C ALA A 151 16.29 8.25 7.69
N ASN A 152 16.44 9.57 7.81
CA ASN A 152 17.65 10.22 8.31
C ASN A 152 17.38 10.81 9.69
N ALA A 153 18.13 10.35 10.70
CA ALA A 153 18.07 10.91 12.04
C ALA A 153 19.22 11.91 12.23
N TRP A 154 18.86 13.17 12.43
CA TRP A 154 19.79 14.25 12.75
C TRP A 154 19.73 14.55 14.25
N TYR A 155 20.90 14.75 14.87
CA TYR A 155 20.96 15.27 16.23
C TYR A 155 21.80 16.55 16.26
N PRO A 156 21.37 17.56 17.03
CA PRO A 156 22.16 18.74 17.28
C PRO A 156 23.22 18.48 18.35
N GLU A 157 24.40 19.04 18.14
CA GLU A 157 25.49 19.10 19.11
C GLU A 157 25.95 20.55 19.24
N ILE A 158 25.90 21.13 20.44
CA ILE A 158 26.47 22.47 20.68
C ILE A 158 28.00 22.33 20.65
N LYS A 159 28.65 22.89 19.62
CA LYS A 159 30.10 22.85 19.44
C LYS A 159 30.83 23.93 20.22
N SER A 160 30.24 25.11 20.24
CA SER A 160 30.79 26.24 20.96
C SER A 160 29.67 27.08 21.53
N LEU A 161 29.97 27.69 22.65
CA LEU A 161 29.13 28.66 23.33
C LEU A 161 30.04 29.80 23.74
N SER A 162 29.70 31.01 23.32
CA SER A 162 30.37 32.23 23.75
C SER A 162 29.35 33.20 24.30
N TYR A 163 29.75 34.00 25.27
CA TYR A 163 28.87 34.95 25.94
C TYR A 163 29.61 36.26 26.19
N THR A 164 28.86 37.35 26.17
CA THR A 164 29.38 38.69 26.40
C THR A 164 28.88 39.22 27.73
N TRP A 165 29.77 39.69 28.60
CA TRP A 165 29.39 40.35 29.84
C TRP A 165 28.97 41.81 29.59
N PRO A 166 28.06 42.39 30.39
CA PRO A 166 27.72 43.83 30.32
C PRO A 166 28.89 44.74 30.73
N ASN A 167 29.85 44.21 31.50
CA ASN A 167 31.08 44.87 31.93
C ASN A 167 32.23 43.86 31.77
N PRO A 168 33.46 44.24 31.34
CA PRO A 168 34.62 43.34 31.19
C PRO A 168 35.05 42.53 32.43
N GLN A 169 34.37 42.65 33.58
CA GLN A 169 34.62 41.80 34.73
C GLN A 169 33.83 40.49 34.62
N ILE A 170 34.58 39.39 34.52
CA ILE A 170 34.06 38.02 34.63
C ILE A 170 33.56 37.82 36.07
N ASP A 171 32.34 37.31 36.25
CA ASP A 171 31.88 36.86 37.56
C ASP A 171 32.51 35.49 37.85
N PRO A 172 33.52 35.39 38.74
CA PRO A 172 34.23 34.13 39.01
C PRO A 172 33.32 33.07 39.64
N ASP A 173 32.13 33.46 40.11
CA ASP A 173 31.18 32.55 40.69
C ASP A 173 30.46 31.71 39.62
N LEU A 174 30.45 32.09 38.34
CA LEU A 174 29.80 31.31 37.27
C LEU A 174 30.50 29.96 37.06
N ASP A 175 31.83 29.99 36.92
CA ASP A 175 32.64 28.78 36.74
C ASP A 175 32.53 27.85 37.94
N ARG A 176 32.43 28.43 39.15
CA ARG A 176 32.21 27.66 40.38
C ARG A 176 30.84 26.99 40.38
N ASP A 177 29.78 27.72 40.08
CA ASP A 177 28.41 27.18 40.10
C ASP A 177 28.20 26.13 38.99
N LEU A 178 28.82 26.30 37.81
CA LEU A 178 28.86 25.26 36.78
C LEU A 178 29.54 23.99 37.33
N LYS A 179 30.71 24.13 37.94
CA LYS A 179 31.47 23.00 38.48
C LYS A 179 30.74 22.30 39.62
N ASP A 180 30.15 23.05 40.55
CA ASP A 180 29.44 22.52 41.71
C ASP A 180 28.20 21.72 41.30
N ASN A 181 27.61 22.04 40.15
CA ASN A 181 26.47 21.31 39.57
C ASN A 181 26.87 20.26 38.53
N ASN A 182 28.17 20.00 38.33
CA ASN A 182 28.70 19.12 37.27
C ASN A 182 28.24 19.49 35.85
N LEU A 183 28.07 20.79 35.59
CA LEU A 183 27.63 21.33 34.31
C LEU A 183 28.80 21.95 33.53
N SER A 184 28.69 21.99 32.20
CA SER A 184 29.67 22.62 31.32
C SER A 184 29.00 23.37 30.19
N LEU A 185 29.42 24.62 29.96
CA LEU A 185 28.95 25.40 28.80
C LEU A 185 29.50 24.89 27.47
N SER A 186 30.56 24.07 27.47
CA SER A 186 31.10 23.46 26.26
C SER A 186 30.44 22.13 25.89
N GLN A 187 29.64 21.54 26.79
CA GLN A 187 28.98 20.24 26.61
C GLN A 187 27.65 20.28 27.37
N ILE A 188 26.63 20.87 26.75
CA ILE A 188 25.30 21.01 27.35
C ILE A 188 24.44 19.81 26.93
N SER A 189 23.95 19.06 27.91
CA SER A 189 23.01 17.95 27.73
C SER A 189 21.55 18.41 27.77
N GLN A 190 20.62 17.52 27.42
CA GLN A 190 19.18 17.82 27.46
C GLN A 190 18.66 18.05 28.89
N ASP A 191 19.27 17.39 29.88
CA ASP A 191 18.85 17.47 31.27
C ASP A 191 19.60 18.56 32.05
N ASP A 192 20.52 19.28 31.39
CA ASP A 192 21.33 20.31 32.03
C ASP A 192 20.48 21.54 32.37
N GLU A 193 20.43 21.87 33.66
CA GLU A 193 19.66 23.00 34.19
C GLU A 193 20.35 24.35 33.95
N ILE A 194 20.60 24.69 32.68
CA ILE A 194 21.16 25.98 32.27
C ILE A 194 20.06 26.80 31.60
N TYR A 195 19.72 27.91 32.24
CA TYR A 195 18.63 28.78 31.82
C TYR A 195 19.15 30.14 31.37
N VAL A 196 18.49 30.72 30.38
CA VAL A 196 18.66 32.10 29.96
C VAL A 196 17.37 32.89 30.14
N TYR A 197 17.50 34.19 30.36
CA TYR A 197 16.37 35.09 30.56
C TYR A 197 16.31 36.12 29.43
N VAL A 198 15.26 36.02 28.62
CA VAL A 198 14.95 36.98 27.55
C VAL A 198 13.73 37.77 28.00
N GLU A 199 13.87 39.08 28.21
CA GLU A 199 12.78 39.95 28.71
C GLU A 199 12.08 39.38 29.96
N ASP A 200 12.88 38.89 30.92
CA ASP A 200 12.44 38.24 32.17
C ASP A 200 11.73 36.88 32.02
N VAL A 201 11.56 36.38 30.80
CA VAL A 201 11.06 35.02 30.54
C VAL A 201 12.23 34.03 30.59
N ARG A 202 12.06 32.96 31.37
CA ARG A 202 13.06 31.90 31.54
C ARG A 202 12.90 30.84 30.46
N PHE A 203 14.01 30.49 29.82
CA PHE A 203 14.10 29.40 28.85
C PHE A 203 15.28 28.50 29.21
N GLN A 204 15.14 27.17 29.07
CA GLN A 204 16.31 26.30 29.10
C GLN A 204 17.05 26.44 27.76
N ILE A 205 18.39 26.48 27.78
CA ILE A 205 19.17 26.68 26.55
C ILE A 205 18.82 25.63 25.48
N ILE A 206 18.64 24.37 25.88
CA ILE A 206 18.31 23.29 24.94
C ILE A 206 16.94 23.47 24.26
N GLU A 207 15.95 24.05 24.95
CA GLU A 207 14.63 24.32 24.38
C GLU A 207 14.70 25.40 23.29
N ILE A 208 15.55 26.43 23.49
CA ILE A 208 15.77 27.47 22.47
C ILE A 208 16.41 26.87 21.22
N VAL A 209 17.39 25.99 21.42
CA VAL A 209 18.02 25.24 20.34
C VAL A 209 16.92 24.44 19.62
N GLN A 210 16.20 23.54 20.29
CA GLN A 210 15.12 22.73 19.69
C GLN A 210 14.10 23.57 18.89
N LYS A 211 13.65 24.71 19.43
CA LYS A 211 12.69 25.59 18.74
C LYS A 211 13.26 26.24 17.47
N HIS A 212 14.53 26.63 17.48
CA HIS A 212 15.20 27.12 16.26
C HIS A 212 15.36 26.01 15.22
N ILE A 213 15.58 24.79 15.71
CA ILE A 213 15.85 23.60 14.90
C ILE A 213 14.62 23.11 14.15
N ASP A 214 13.44 23.07 14.80
CA ASP A 214 12.19 22.59 14.19
C ASP A 214 11.82 23.36 12.91
N GLY A 215 12.24 24.61 12.80
CA GLY A 215 12.06 25.44 11.60
C GLY A 215 13.04 25.16 10.45
N ILE A 216 14.13 24.43 10.71
CA ILE A 216 15.26 24.25 9.78
C ILE A 216 15.37 22.80 9.28
N LEU A 217 15.00 21.81 10.11
CA LEU A 217 15.19 20.38 9.83
C LEU A 217 14.43 19.84 8.61
N PHE A 218 13.38 20.51 8.15
CA PHE A 218 12.51 19.97 7.10
C PHE A 218 13.21 19.80 5.73
N ASP A 219 14.27 20.57 5.46
CA ASP A 219 14.95 20.60 4.16
C ASP A 219 16.40 20.06 4.18
N LEU A 220 16.86 19.50 5.28
CA LEU A 220 18.24 19.00 5.38
C LEU A 220 18.43 17.70 4.60
N LYS A 221 18.89 17.84 3.35
CA LYS A 221 19.32 16.73 2.46
C LYS A 221 20.84 16.56 2.36
N SER A 222 21.61 17.35 3.12
CA SER A 222 23.07 17.30 3.05
C SER A 222 23.61 16.05 3.75
N PRO A 223 24.57 15.31 3.17
CA PRO A 223 25.27 14.24 3.90
C PRO A 223 26.35 14.77 4.86
N SER A 224 26.67 16.07 4.79
CA SER A 224 27.72 16.71 5.61
C SER A 224 27.11 17.37 6.85
N PRO A 225 27.87 17.45 7.96
CA PRO A 225 27.46 18.22 9.13
C PRO A 225 27.14 19.67 8.76
N ILE A 226 26.08 20.20 9.35
CA ILE A 226 25.66 21.59 9.13
C ILE A 226 25.87 22.33 10.44
N VAL A 227 26.65 23.41 10.39
CA VAL A 227 26.87 24.28 11.55
C VAL A 227 25.95 25.49 11.43
N ILE A 228 25.12 25.71 12.45
CA ILE A 228 24.18 26.82 12.52
C ILE A 228 24.57 27.74 13.69
N PRO A 229 24.91 29.01 13.42
CA PRO A 229 25.06 29.99 14.49
C PRO A 229 23.69 30.41 15.02
N ILE A 230 23.52 30.44 16.34
CA ILE A 230 22.31 30.91 17.02
C ILE A 230 22.69 32.02 17.99
N SER A 231 22.22 33.24 17.70
CA SER A 231 22.36 34.40 18.58
C SER A 231 21.14 34.53 19.47
N ILE A 232 21.34 34.48 20.78
CA ILE A 232 20.27 34.62 21.78
C ILE A 232 20.45 35.97 22.49
N PRO A 233 19.53 36.94 22.27
CA PRO A 233 19.50 38.15 23.06
C PRO A 233 19.05 37.78 24.48
N THR A 234 19.96 37.79 25.44
CA THR A 234 19.69 37.41 26.83
C THR A 234 20.21 38.47 27.77
N ASN A 235 19.50 38.69 28.87
CA ASN A 235 19.89 39.64 29.92
C ASN A 235 20.63 38.93 31.06
N SER A 236 20.40 37.61 31.22
CA SER A 236 21.10 36.82 32.25
C SER A 236 21.07 35.32 31.99
N LEU A 237 22.01 34.62 32.63
CA LEU A 237 22.10 33.17 32.68
C LEU A 237 21.96 32.68 34.14
N GLN A 238 21.42 31.48 34.33
CA GLN A 238 21.30 30.83 35.64
C GLN A 238 21.65 29.35 35.52
N VAL A 239 22.35 28.82 36.52
CA VAL A 239 22.80 27.43 36.60
C VAL A 239 22.10 26.74 37.78
N SER A 240 21.28 25.73 37.55
CA SER A 240 20.62 24.88 38.58
C SER A 240 20.14 25.65 39.83
N GLY A 241 19.30 26.66 39.63
CA GLY A 241 18.71 27.45 40.72
C GLY A 241 19.65 28.45 41.40
N SER A 242 20.88 28.64 40.90
CA SER A 242 21.84 29.60 41.43
C SER A 242 21.44 31.07 41.19
N LYS A 243 22.32 32.01 41.54
CA LYS A 243 22.08 33.43 41.24
C LYS A 243 22.02 33.67 39.73
N LYS A 244 21.38 34.76 39.31
CA LYS A 244 21.40 35.19 37.90
C LYS A 244 22.70 35.93 37.60
N TYR A 245 23.40 35.49 36.55
CA TYR A 245 24.60 36.12 36.02
C TYR A 245 24.24 37.06 34.89
N PRO A 246 24.53 38.36 34.98
CA PRO A 246 24.16 39.32 33.95
C PRO A 246 24.97 39.09 32.67
N LEU A 247 24.30 39.00 31.52
CA LEU A 247 24.90 38.81 30.20
C LEU A 247 24.33 39.85 29.21
N SER A 248 25.10 40.18 28.18
CA SER A 248 24.71 41.04 27.05
C SER A 248 24.25 40.22 25.84
N SER A 249 24.86 39.06 25.61
CA SER A 249 24.49 38.13 24.54
C SER A 249 25.03 36.75 24.83
N LEU A 250 24.40 35.75 24.19
CA LEU A 250 24.85 34.37 24.15
C LEU A 250 24.84 33.91 22.68
N GLU A 251 25.97 33.42 22.20
CA GLU A 251 26.16 32.92 20.84
C GLU A 251 26.48 31.43 20.89
N LEU A 252 25.75 30.63 20.14
CA LEU A 252 25.93 29.18 20.04
C LEU A 252 26.33 28.80 18.61
N GLU A 253 27.24 27.85 18.46
CA GLU A 253 27.41 27.10 17.22
C GLU A 253 26.86 25.69 17.41
N VAL A 254 25.77 25.38 16.71
CA VAL A 254 25.14 24.06 16.75
C VAL A 254 25.49 23.29 15.50
N GLU A 255 26.23 22.20 15.64
CA GLU A 255 26.51 21.27 14.54
C GLU A 255 25.45 20.16 14.52
N PHE A 256 24.83 19.97 13.37
CA PHE A 256 23.94 18.86 13.11
C PHE A 256 24.71 17.71 12.51
N ARG A 257 24.62 16.56 13.16
CA ARG A 257 25.23 15.33 12.68
C ARG A 257 24.16 14.34 12.28
N LEU A 258 24.37 13.71 11.13
CA LEU A 258 23.60 12.55 10.73
C LEU A 258 24.03 11.39 11.63
N ALA A 259 23.16 10.99 12.56
CA ALA A 259 23.42 9.85 13.44
C ALA A 259 23.25 8.55 12.66
N VAL A 260 22.13 8.41 11.96
CA VAL A 260 21.72 7.16 11.32
C VAL A 260 20.96 7.47 10.04
N THR A 261 21.33 6.78 8.97
CA THR A 261 20.47 6.57 7.81
C THR A 261 19.97 5.14 7.86
N ASN A 262 18.66 4.97 7.95
CA ASN A 262 18.02 3.68 7.82
C ASN A 262 17.27 3.64 6.49
N THR A 263 17.59 2.66 5.66
CA THR A 263 16.82 2.35 4.46
C THR A 263 16.03 1.08 4.71
N VAL A 264 14.71 1.17 4.70
CA VAL A 264 13.82 0.01 4.76
C VAL A 264 13.25 -0.21 3.37
N THR A 265 13.64 -1.33 2.76
CA THR A 265 13.08 -1.76 1.48
C THR A 265 12.10 -2.89 1.72
N LYS A 266 10.85 -2.72 1.28
CA LYS A 266 9.82 -3.76 1.26
C LYS A 266 9.47 -4.08 -0.18
N ASN A 267 9.75 -5.32 -0.57
CA ASN A 267 9.39 -5.86 -1.87
C ASN A 267 8.09 -6.67 -1.75
N VAL A 268 7.40 -6.81 -2.88
CA VAL A 268 6.35 -7.82 -2.99
C VAL A 268 7.01 -9.19 -3.18
N ASP A 269 6.89 -10.04 -2.16
CA ASP A 269 7.46 -11.40 -2.15
C ASP A 269 6.47 -12.48 -2.62
N ARG A 270 5.35 -12.06 -3.24
CA ARG A 270 4.30 -12.94 -3.77
C ARG A 270 4.42 -13.09 -5.27
N LEU A 271 4.10 -14.28 -5.77
CA LEU A 271 4.11 -14.58 -7.20
C LEU A 271 2.77 -14.17 -7.83
N ALA A 272 2.77 -13.07 -8.58
CA ALA A 272 1.61 -12.65 -9.38
C ALA A 272 1.36 -13.68 -10.49
N LYS A 273 0.10 -14.11 -10.66
CA LYS A 273 -0.29 -15.12 -11.65
C LYS A 273 -1.28 -14.61 -12.68
N LEU A 274 -2.30 -13.90 -12.22
CA LEU A 274 -3.35 -13.39 -13.10
C LEU A 274 -3.59 -11.92 -12.83
N LEU A 275 -4.04 -11.23 -13.87
CA LEU A 275 -4.61 -9.89 -13.80
C LEU A 275 -6.10 -9.99 -14.12
N VAL A 276 -6.91 -9.44 -13.22
CA VAL A 276 -8.34 -9.20 -13.43
C VAL A 276 -8.49 -7.73 -13.78
N SER A 277 -8.73 -7.43 -15.05
CA SER A 277 -8.97 -6.05 -15.50
C SER A 277 -10.46 -5.77 -15.69
N GLN A 278 -10.92 -4.70 -15.03
CA GLN A 278 -12.29 -4.22 -15.07
C GLN A 278 -12.32 -2.71 -15.35
N VAL A 279 -13.52 -2.14 -15.50
CA VAL A 279 -13.66 -0.70 -15.80
C VAL A 279 -13.14 0.18 -14.65
N ASP A 280 -13.31 -0.24 -13.40
CA ASP A 280 -13.07 0.60 -12.24
C ASP A 280 -11.69 0.37 -11.59
N ALA A 281 -11.19 -0.86 -11.62
CA ALA A 281 -9.91 -1.22 -11.05
C ALA A 281 -9.37 -2.53 -11.63
N ASP A 282 -8.04 -2.64 -11.63
CA ASP A 282 -7.35 -3.90 -11.87
C ASP A 282 -7.02 -4.59 -10.53
N TYR A 283 -7.05 -5.92 -10.52
CA TYR A 283 -6.68 -6.74 -9.37
C TYR A 283 -5.65 -7.81 -9.75
N ILE A 284 -4.58 -7.93 -8.97
CA ILE A 284 -3.60 -9.02 -9.10
C ILE A 284 -4.09 -10.22 -8.30
N VAL A 285 -4.25 -11.35 -8.97
CA VAL A 285 -4.44 -12.64 -8.31
C VAL A 285 -3.08 -13.29 -8.12
N TRP A 286 -2.79 -13.66 -6.89
CA TRP A 286 -1.52 -14.24 -6.49
C TRP A 286 -1.58 -15.77 -6.48
N ASP A 287 -0.44 -16.42 -6.68
CA ASP A 287 -0.29 -17.89 -6.70
C ASP A 287 -0.83 -18.57 -5.43
N ASP A 288 -0.59 -17.96 -4.28
CA ASP A 288 -1.05 -18.46 -2.98
C ASP A 288 -2.57 -18.35 -2.81
N GLU A 289 -3.24 -17.40 -3.47
CA GLU A 289 -4.71 -17.27 -3.44
C GLU A 289 -5.41 -18.38 -4.22
N LEU A 290 -4.84 -18.80 -5.35
CA LEU A 290 -5.39 -19.91 -6.14
C LEU A 290 -5.25 -21.25 -5.42
N LYS A 291 -4.15 -21.45 -4.67
CA LYS A 291 -3.88 -22.67 -3.91
C LYS A 291 -4.82 -22.89 -2.72
N LYS A 292 -5.46 -21.83 -2.20
CA LYS A 292 -6.39 -21.91 -1.07
C LYS A 292 -7.65 -22.72 -1.37
N TYR A 293 -7.97 -22.93 -2.65
CA TYR A 293 -9.26 -23.49 -3.05
C TYR A 293 -9.11 -24.67 -4.01
N THR A 294 -10.07 -25.58 -3.93
CA THR A 294 -10.26 -26.70 -4.84
C THR A 294 -11.72 -26.77 -5.29
N ILE A 295 -12.02 -27.66 -6.23
CA ILE A 295 -13.38 -27.89 -6.73
C ILE A 295 -13.89 -29.23 -6.20
N ASP A 296 -15.08 -29.20 -5.59
CA ASP A 296 -15.85 -30.39 -5.29
C ASP A 296 -16.37 -30.98 -6.61
N LYS A 297 -15.91 -32.19 -6.95
CA LYS A 297 -16.17 -32.80 -8.26
C LYS A 297 -17.63 -33.20 -8.48
N ASP A 298 -18.40 -33.39 -7.41
CA ASP A 298 -19.79 -33.83 -7.49
C ASP A 298 -20.75 -32.63 -7.65
N THR A 299 -20.41 -31.51 -7.01
CA THR A 299 -21.28 -30.32 -6.93
C THR A 299 -20.82 -29.16 -7.80
N GLY A 300 -19.55 -29.16 -8.22
CA GLY A 300 -18.91 -28.01 -8.89
C GLY A 300 -18.61 -26.85 -7.96
N GLU A 301 -18.83 -26.99 -6.64
CA GLU A 301 -18.58 -25.93 -5.67
C GLU A 301 -17.08 -25.71 -5.43
N ILE A 302 -16.66 -24.45 -5.37
CA ILE A 302 -15.31 -24.08 -4.99
C ILE A 302 -15.22 -24.03 -3.46
N ILE A 303 -14.45 -24.95 -2.90
CA ILE A 303 -14.30 -25.17 -1.46
C ILE A 303 -12.85 -24.95 -1.03
N PRO A 304 -12.56 -24.70 0.26
CA PRO A 304 -11.18 -24.64 0.75
C PRO A 304 -10.42 -25.92 0.43
N SER A 305 -9.17 -25.77 0.00
CA SER A 305 -8.23 -26.90 -0.14
C SER A 305 -8.00 -27.55 1.23
N PRO A 306 -7.86 -28.89 1.28
CA PRO A 306 -7.59 -29.63 2.52
C PRO A 306 -6.20 -29.34 3.11
#